data_AF-A0A1G0RIB5-F1
#
_entry.id   AF-A0A1G0RIB5-F1
#
_cell.length_a   1.000
_cell.length_b   1.000
_cell.length_c   1.000
_cell.angle_alpha   90.00
_cell.angle_beta   90.00
_cell.angle_gamma   90.00
#
_symmetry.space_group_name_H-M   'P 1'
#
loop_
_entity.id
_entity.type
_entity.pdbx_description
1 polymer ?
#
loop_
_entity_poly.entity_id
_entity_poly.type
_entity_poly.pdbx_seq_one_letter_code
_entity_poly.pdbx_strand_id
1 'polypeptide(L)'
;MQRIEIISNDVIQDGEIVLPIYTMSVSAGPPLPTSEEIDEEIDLNSFLVQHPNSTFFAKVVGNAMNFEGIKDGDLLVVDSYCKPENNKFILVQINHNLAIRRFRIFEDIEYIETPAGQYLPITDAFFDTLDFVGVITHLIHSY
;
A
#
# COMPACT_ATOMS: atom_id res chain seq x y z
N MET A 1 17.72 -9.30 0.37
CA MET A 1 16.65 -9.65 -0.59
C MET A 1 15.37 -9.05 -0.02
N GLN A 2 14.67 -8.22 -0.79
CA GLN A 2 13.39 -7.62 -0.38
C GLN A 2 12.26 -8.50 -0.92
N ARG A 3 11.26 -8.80 -0.10
CA ARG A 3 10.09 -9.59 -0.48
C ARG A 3 8.86 -8.78 -0.07
N ILE A 4 7.81 -8.81 -0.89
CA ILE A 4 6.55 -8.15 -0.57
C ILE A 4 5.51 -9.24 -0.50
N GLU A 5 4.76 -9.28 0.58
CA GLU A 5 3.69 -10.25 0.78
C GLU A 5 2.36 -9.52 0.56
N ILE A 6 1.63 -9.95 -0.49
CA ILE A 6 0.27 -9.50 -0.74
C ILE A 6 -0.65 -10.30 0.17
N ILE A 7 -1.42 -9.60 0.98
CA ILE A 7 -2.44 -10.23 1.81
C ILE A 7 -3.73 -10.26 0.97
N SER A 8 -4.00 -11.39 0.29
CA SER A 8 -5.27 -11.62 -0.42
C SER A 8 -6.33 -12.19 0.51
N ASN A 9 -7.61 -11.97 0.16
CA ASN A 9 -8.77 -12.28 0.99
C ASN A 9 -9.30 -13.73 0.85
N ASP A 10 -8.47 -14.70 0.47
CA ASP A 10 -8.93 -16.07 0.22
C ASP A 10 -8.94 -16.90 1.52
N VAL A 11 -10.14 -17.31 1.94
CA VAL A 11 -10.38 -18.22 3.05
C VAL A 11 -10.26 -19.67 2.58
N ILE A 12 -9.34 -20.48 3.14
CA ILE A 12 -9.47 -21.96 3.18
C ILE A 12 -8.95 -22.53 4.51
N GLN A 13 -9.75 -23.43 5.10
CA GLN A 13 -9.55 -24.11 6.38
C GLN A 13 -8.52 -25.25 6.26
N ASP A 14 -7.39 -25.11 6.95
CA ASP A 14 -6.62 -26.20 7.58
C ASP A 14 -5.66 -25.61 8.64
N GLY A 15 -6.22 -25.24 9.80
CA GLY A 15 -5.47 -25.07 11.05
C GLY A 15 -5.24 -23.65 11.54
N GLU A 16 -5.10 -22.65 10.69
CA GLU A 16 -5.24 -21.23 11.05
C GLU A 16 -5.77 -20.43 9.85
N ILE A 17 -7.06 -20.11 9.87
CA ILE A 17 -7.61 -18.96 9.14
C ILE A 17 -7.84 -17.87 10.18
N VAL A 18 -7.17 -16.74 10.00
CA VAL A 18 -7.46 -15.53 10.76
C VAL A 18 -7.93 -14.46 9.80
N LEU A 19 -9.24 -14.29 9.68
CA LEU A 19 -9.85 -13.03 9.24
C LEU A 19 -11.17 -12.83 10.01
N PRO A 20 -11.15 -11.94 11.01
CA PRO A 20 -12.21 -10.93 11.02
C PRO A 20 -11.73 -9.55 11.52
N ILE A 21 -12.00 -8.50 10.74
CA ILE A 21 -12.13 -7.14 11.29
C ILE A 21 -13.59 -6.99 11.71
N TYR A 22 -13.81 -6.91 13.02
CA TYR A 22 -15.10 -6.56 13.61
C TYR A 22 -15.21 -5.05 13.77
N THR A 23 -16.16 -4.45 13.08
CA THR A 23 -16.75 -3.14 13.42
C THR A 23 -17.72 -3.33 14.58
N MET A 24 -17.18 -3.42 15.80
CA MET A 24 -17.91 -2.92 16.97
C MET A 24 -17.25 -1.63 17.40
N SER A 25 -18.04 -0.59 17.63
CA SER A 25 -17.59 0.59 18.36
C SER A 25 -17.19 0.14 19.76
N VAL A 26 -15.90 0.28 20.09
CA VAL A 26 -15.45 0.07 21.46
C VAL A 26 -15.69 1.36 22.22
N SER A 27 -16.81 1.39 22.95
CA SER A 27 -17.08 2.43 23.95
C SER A 27 -15.99 2.41 25.03
N ALA A 28 -15.25 3.51 25.14
CA ALA A 28 -14.35 3.74 26.26
C ALA A 28 -15.12 4.34 27.46
N GLY A 29 -15.88 3.48 28.15
CA GLY A 29 -16.39 3.75 29.51
C GLY A 29 -17.83 4.28 29.62
N PRO A 30 -18.40 4.27 30.84
CA PRO A 30 -19.71 4.86 31.10
C PRO A 30 -19.66 6.38 30.83
N PRO A 31 -20.71 6.97 30.21
CA PRO A 31 -20.68 8.37 29.82
C PRO A 31 -20.58 9.26 31.06
N LEU A 32 -19.54 10.11 31.09
CA LEU A 32 -19.53 11.25 32.00
C LEU A 32 -20.35 12.38 31.35
N PRO A 33 -21.23 13.05 32.11
CA PRO A 33 -21.99 14.17 31.59
C PRO A 33 -21.05 15.38 31.51
N THR A 34 -20.32 15.49 30.41
CA THR A 34 -19.60 16.70 30.03
C THR A 34 -20.10 17.11 28.66
N SER A 35 -20.82 18.23 28.65
CA SER A 35 -21.30 18.94 27.48
C SER A 35 -20.12 19.61 26.77
N GLU A 36 -19.37 18.83 25.99
CA GLU A 36 -18.47 19.33 24.96
C GLU A 36 -18.65 18.40 23.75
N GLU A 37 -19.29 18.93 22.70
CA GLU A 37 -19.55 18.24 21.44
C GLU A 37 -18.20 17.79 20.83
N ILE A 38 -17.99 16.48 20.72
CA ILE A 38 -16.90 15.93 19.92
C ILE A 38 -17.39 15.98 18.48
N ASP A 39 -16.94 17.00 17.73
CA ASP A 39 -17.56 17.31 16.42
C ASP A 39 -17.16 16.38 15.26
N GLU A 40 -16.12 15.52 15.37
CA GLU A 40 -15.75 14.63 14.26
C GLU A 40 -15.23 13.25 14.73
N GLU A 41 -15.96 12.19 14.38
CA GLU A 41 -15.50 10.80 14.45
C GLU A 41 -14.71 10.47 13.16
N ILE A 42 -13.53 9.83 13.30
CA ILE A 42 -12.72 9.39 12.16
C ILE A 42 -12.84 7.87 11.97
N ASP A 43 -13.41 7.45 10.83
CA ASP A 43 -13.34 6.06 10.37
C ASP A 43 -12.09 5.85 9.53
N LEU A 44 -11.14 5.08 10.07
CA LEU A 44 -9.89 4.75 9.40
C LEU A 44 -10.09 3.95 8.10
N ASN A 45 -11.15 3.14 7.98
CA ASN A 45 -11.42 2.43 6.73
C ASN A 45 -11.79 3.42 5.65
N SER A 46 -12.77 4.28 5.91
CA SER A 46 -13.18 5.34 4.98
C SER A 46 -12.04 6.29 4.64
N PHE A 47 -11.11 6.53 5.57
CA PHE A 47 -9.93 7.37 5.34
C PHE A 47 -8.87 6.70 4.45
N LEU A 48 -8.53 5.43 4.72
CA LEU A 48 -7.44 4.73 4.04
C LEU A 48 -7.88 4.04 2.74
N VAL A 49 -9.15 3.62 2.66
CA VAL A 49 -9.69 2.75 1.63
C VAL A 49 -10.75 3.48 0.81
N GLN A 50 -10.31 4.15 -0.26
CA GLN A 50 -11.21 4.87 -1.16
C GLN A 50 -12.00 3.91 -2.08
N HIS A 51 -11.37 2.82 -2.52
CA HIS A 51 -11.97 1.84 -3.40
C HIS A 51 -11.90 0.44 -2.74
N PRO A 52 -12.90 0.04 -1.92
CA PRO A 52 -12.85 -1.19 -1.13
C PRO A 52 -12.61 -2.48 -1.92
N ASN A 53 -13.11 -2.54 -3.16
CA ASN A 53 -12.99 -3.73 -4.01
C ASN A 53 -11.65 -3.80 -4.76
N SER A 54 -10.81 -2.77 -4.71
CA SER A 54 -9.52 -2.68 -5.40
C SER A 54 -8.38 -2.26 -4.48
N THR A 55 -8.64 -2.16 -3.18
CA THR A 55 -7.64 -1.81 -2.18
C THR A 55 -7.22 -3.05 -1.41
N PHE A 56 -5.91 -3.24 -1.26
CA PHE A 56 -5.34 -4.31 -0.45
C PHE A 56 -4.13 -3.79 0.31
N PHE A 57 -3.71 -4.56 1.31
CA PHE A 57 -2.59 -4.21 2.15
C PHE A 57 -1.39 -5.11 1.83
N ALA A 58 -0.20 -4.52 1.84
CA ALA A 58 1.04 -5.25 1.61
C ALA A 58 2.04 -4.92 2.71
N LYS A 59 2.70 -5.95 3.23
CA LYS A 59 3.75 -5.76 4.24
C LYS A 59 5.11 -5.70 3.57
N VAL A 60 5.89 -4.69 3.94
CA VAL A 60 7.28 -4.55 3.48
C VAL A 60 8.14 -5.55 4.24
N VAL A 61 8.86 -6.40 3.50
CA VAL A 61 9.90 -7.27 4.06
C VAL A 61 11.25 -6.92 3.44
N GLY A 62 12.18 -6.45 4.26
CA GLY A 62 13.53 -6.05 3.92
C GLY A 62 13.75 -4.53 3.82
N ASN A 63 15.02 -4.14 3.71
CA ASN A 63 15.48 -2.76 3.94
C ASN A 63 15.80 -1.96 2.67
N ALA A 64 15.45 -2.46 1.48
CA ALA A 64 15.94 -1.88 0.23
C ALA A 64 15.31 -0.51 -0.12
N MET A 65 14.23 -0.11 0.55
CA MET A 65 13.59 1.21 0.41
C MET A 65 13.85 2.15 1.61
N ASN A 66 14.78 1.81 2.52
CA ASN A 66 15.07 2.66 3.69
C ASN A 66 15.49 4.09 3.30
N PHE A 67 16.07 4.27 2.12
CA PHE A 67 16.46 5.58 1.58
C PHE A 67 15.28 6.50 1.25
N GLU A 68 14.07 5.95 1.13
CA GLU A 68 12.87 6.68 0.75
C GLU A 68 11.85 6.75 1.90
N GLY A 69 12.27 6.42 3.12
CA GLY A 69 11.44 6.47 4.32
C GLY A 69 10.56 5.23 4.55
N ILE A 70 10.59 4.26 3.63
CA ILE A 70 9.88 2.98 3.76
C ILE A 70 10.81 1.95 4.40
N LYS A 71 10.38 1.36 5.52
CA LYS A 71 11.18 0.45 6.34
C LYS A 71 10.62 -0.97 6.33
N ASP A 72 11.47 -1.91 6.73
CA ASP A 72 11.04 -3.26 7.04
C ASP A 72 9.95 -3.25 8.12
N GLY A 73 8.88 -4.02 7.88
CA GLY A 73 7.72 -4.09 8.75
C GLY A 73 6.61 -3.08 8.43
N ASP A 74 6.85 -2.10 7.56
CA ASP A 74 5.83 -1.12 7.17
C ASP A 74 4.63 -1.77 6.48
N LEU A 75 3.45 -1.22 6.73
CA LEU A 75 2.22 -1.62 6.06
C LEU A 75 1.87 -0.60 4.96
N LEU A 76 1.76 -1.09 3.74
CA LEU A 76 1.35 -0.31 2.57
C LEU A 76 -0.14 -0.49 2.35
N VAL A 77 -0.82 0.62 2.04
CA VAL A 77 -2.18 0.60 1.48
C VAL A 77 -2.04 0.79 -0.03
N VAL A 78 -2.47 -0.20 -0.79
CA VAL A 78 -2.31 -0.24 -2.25
C VAL A 78 -3.67 -0.27 -2.91
N ASP A 79 -3.89 0.63 -3.87
CA ASP A 79 -5.12 0.72 -4.64
C ASP A 79 -4.84 0.47 -6.12
N SER A 80 -5.41 -0.62 -6.65
CA SER A 80 -5.24 -1.04 -8.05
C SER A 80 -6.15 -0.32 -9.03
N TYR A 81 -7.18 0.39 -8.55
CA TYR A 81 -8.07 1.19 -9.40
C TYR A 81 -7.49 2.57 -9.68
N CYS A 82 -6.67 3.09 -8.76
CA CYS A 82 -5.97 4.35 -8.94
C CYS A 82 -4.97 4.28 -10.10
N LYS A 83 -4.96 5.33 -10.94
CA LYS A 83 -3.91 5.53 -11.94
C LYS A 83 -2.72 6.24 -11.28
N PRO A 84 -1.48 5.83 -11.58
CA PRO A 84 -0.31 6.45 -10.98
C PRO A 84 -0.11 7.86 -11.52
N GLU A 85 0.13 8.81 -10.61
CA GLU A 85 0.52 10.18 -10.94
C GLU A 85 2.03 10.36 -10.78
N ASN A 86 2.59 11.35 -11.46
CA ASN A 86 4.03 11.65 -11.35
C ASN A 86 4.43 11.82 -9.87
N ASN A 87 5.58 11.25 -9.49
CA ASN A 87 6.13 11.25 -8.13
C ASN A 87 5.39 10.36 -7.12
N LYS A 88 4.38 9.59 -7.51
CA LYS A 88 3.73 8.62 -6.61
C LYS A 88 4.50 7.32 -6.50
N PHE A 89 4.38 6.65 -5.37
CA PHE A 89 4.88 5.29 -5.20
C PHE A 89 3.88 4.30 -5.78
N ILE A 90 4.40 3.29 -6.46
CA ILE A 90 3.63 2.22 -7.10
C ILE A 90 4.18 0.87 -6.69
N LEU A 91 3.28 -0.12 -6.66
CA LEU A 91 3.63 -1.53 -6.56
C LEU A 91 3.59 -2.13 -7.98
N VAL A 92 4.70 -2.73 -8.38
CA VAL A 92 4.83 -3.40 -9.68
C VAL A 92 5.37 -4.82 -9.50
N GLN A 93 5.02 -5.72 -10.41
CA GLN A 93 5.60 -7.05 -10.50
C GLN A 93 6.56 -7.10 -11.69
N ILE A 94 7.85 -7.29 -11.42
CA ILE A 94 8.91 -7.37 -12.44
C ILE A 94 9.52 -8.76 -12.35
N ASN A 95 9.48 -9.54 -13.43
CA ASN A 95 10.01 -10.91 -13.47
C ASN A 95 9.49 -11.76 -12.30
N HIS A 96 8.18 -11.72 -12.09
CA HIS A 96 7.45 -12.37 -10.99
C HIS A 96 7.78 -11.89 -9.57
N ASN A 97 8.64 -10.88 -9.41
CA ASN A 97 9.00 -10.33 -8.11
C ASN A 97 8.33 -8.97 -7.90
N LEU A 98 7.67 -8.81 -6.75
CA LEU A 98 7.06 -7.54 -6.38
C LEU A 98 8.12 -6.52 -5.96
N ALA A 99 7.96 -5.29 -6.42
CA ALA A 99 8.86 -4.20 -6.16
C ALA A 99 8.09 -2.89 -5.96
N ILE A 100 8.54 -2.09 -5.00
CA ILE A 100 8.10 -0.70 -4.84
C ILE A 100 8.97 0.17 -5.73
N ARG A 101 8.35 1.03 -6.51
CA ARG A 101 9.03 2.00 -7.38
C ARG A 101 8.35 3.35 -7.28
N ARG A 102 9.07 4.41 -7.63
CA ARG A 102 8.43 5.70 -7.81
C ARG A 102 8.12 5.92 -9.29
N PHE A 103 6.87 6.26 -9.58
CA PHE A 103 6.40 6.56 -10.92
C PHE A 103 6.81 7.96 -11.33
N ARG A 104 7.26 8.09 -12.57
CA ARG A 104 7.83 9.32 -13.12
C ARG A 104 7.29 9.55 -14.52
N ILE A 105 6.99 10.81 -14.82
CA ILE A 105 6.59 11.24 -16.16
C ILE A 105 7.52 12.37 -16.58
N PHE A 106 8.20 12.20 -17.72
CA PHE A 106 9.00 13.23 -18.37
C PHE A 106 8.69 13.25 -19.86
N GLU A 107 8.36 14.42 -20.41
CA GLU A 107 8.05 14.59 -21.84
C GLU A 107 7.02 13.57 -22.36
N ASP A 108 5.96 13.33 -21.58
CA ASP A 108 4.89 12.34 -21.85
C ASP A 108 5.35 10.87 -21.91
N ILE A 109 6.57 10.58 -21.46
CA ILE A 109 7.10 9.21 -21.31
C ILE A 109 7.07 8.80 -19.85
N GLU A 110 6.60 7.58 -19.60
CA GLU A 110 6.51 6.98 -18.26
C GLU A 110 7.79 6.21 -17.90
N TYR A 111 8.25 6.41 -16.67
CA TYR A 111 9.43 5.78 -16.11
C TYR A 111 9.15 5.24 -14.70
N ILE A 112 9.91 4.22 -14.32
CA ILE A 112 10.12 3.87 -12.92
C ILE A 112 11.47 4.41 -12.44
N GLU A 113 11.46 5.10 -11.31
CA GLU A 113 12.67 5.44 -10.57
C GLU A 113 13.01 4.30 -9.61
N THR A 114 14.25 3.81 -9.68
CA THR A 114 14.78 2.79 -8.77
C THR A 114 15.32 3.43 -7.48
N PRO A 115 15.51 2.64 -6.41
CA PRO A 115 16.13 3.15 -5.17
C PRO A 115 17.55 3.73 -5.37
N ALA A 116 18.22 3.36 -6.46
CA ALA A 116 19.52 3.89 -6.85
C ALA A 116 19.43 5.21 -7.64
N GLY A 117 18.23 5.77 -7.83
CA GLY A 117 17.99 7.01 -8.57
C GLY A 117 18.04 6.86 -10.09
N GLN A 118 17.93 5.64 -10.61
CA GLN A 118 17.91 5.39 -12.05
C GLN A 118 16.49 5.49 -12.59
N TYR A 119 16.32 6.15 -13.74
CA TYR A 119 15.06 6.25 -14.46
C TYR A 119 15.02 5.21 -15.57
N LEU A 120 14.09 4.27 -15.47
CA LEU A 120 13.94 3.16 -16.40
C LEU A 120 12.62 3.32 -17.15
N PRO A 121 12.63 3.42 -18.49
CA PRO A 121 11.42 3.64 -19.27
C PRO A 121 10.52 2.40 -19.21
N ILE A 122 9.21 2.61 -19.02
CA ILE A 122 8.23 1.52 -18.99
C ILE A 122 7.94 1.10 -20.44
N THR A 123 8.79 0.21 -20.96
CA THR A 123 8.72 -0.29 -22.34
C THR A 123 9.14 -1.76 -22.41
N ASP A 124 8.60 -2.49 -23.38
CA ASP A 124 8.94 -3.91 -23.65
C ASP A 124 10.43 -4.13 -23.99
N ALA A 125 11.12 -3.07 -24.41
CA ALA A 125 12.57 -3.12 -24.67
C ALA A 125 13.40 -3.17 -23.38
N PHE A 126 12.85 -2.68 -22.27
CA PHE A 126 13.55 -2.62 -20.98
C PHE A 126 13.11 -3.73 -20.02
N PHE A 127 11.83 -4.09 -20.03
CA PHE A 127 11.28 -5.13 -19.16
C PHE A 127 10.66 -6.25 -19.98
N ASP A 128 11.14 -7.48 -19.74
CA ASP A 128 10.51 -8.68 -20.30
C ASP A 128 9.08 -8.87 -19.76
N THR A 129 8.90 -8.61 -18.46
CA THR A 129 7.60 -8.56 -17.78
C THR A 129 7.58 -7.42 -16.77
N LEU A 130 6.59 -6.54 -16.90
CA LEU A 130 6.29 -5.49 -15.92
C LEU A 130 4.78 -5.33 -15.83
N ASP A 131 4.22 -5.81 -14.72
CA ASP A 131 2.79 -5.67 -14.43
C ASP A 131 2.58 -4.60 -13.37
N PHE A 132 1.69 -3.66 -13.66
CA PHE A 132 1.24 -2.68 -12.68
C PHE A 132 0.26 -3.34 -11.71
N VAL A 133 0.55 -3.28 -10.41
CA VAL A 133 -0.31 -3.85 -9.37
C VAL A 133 -1.22 -2.79 -8.76
N GLY A 134 -0.67 -1.60 -8.46
CA GLY A 134 -1.45 -0.50 -7.91
C GLY A 134 -0.63 0.68 -7.42
N VAL A 135 -1.32 1.76 -7.06
CA VAL A 135 -0.72 2.95 -6.43
C VAL A 135 -0.67 2.75 -4.93
N ILE A 136 0.45 3.11 -4.32
CA ILE A 136 0.57 3.14 -2.86
C ILE A 136 -0.01 4.47 -2.38
N THR A 137 -1.15 4.41 -1.71
CA THR A 137 -1.88 5.60 -1.23
C THR A 137 -1.41 6.02 0.15
N HIS A 138 -1.07 5.05 1.02
CA HIS A 138 -0.65 5.31 2.40
C HIS A 138 0.48 4.37 2.84
N LEU A 139 1.29 4.87 3.76
CA LEU A 139 2.34 4.13 4.47
C LEU A 139 2.05 4.22 5.97
N ILE A 140 1.92 3.08 6.63
CA ILE A 140 1.67 3.00 8.07
C ILE A 140 2.91 2.38 8.72
N HIS A 141 3.55 3.17 9.59
CA HIS A 141 4.73 2.76 10.35
C HIS A 141 4.39 2.70 11.84
N SER A 142 4.81 1.64 12.51
CA SER A 142 4.71 1.48 13.97
C SER A 142 6.07 1.74 14.61
N TYR A 143 6.09 2.52 15.69
CA TYR A 143 7.30 2.85 16.47
C TYR A 143 7.49 1.93 17.66
#